data_AF-A0A8I2D827-F1
#
_entry.id   AF-A0A8I2D827-F1
#
_cell.length_a   1.000
_cell.length_b   1.000
_cell.length_c   1.000
_cell.angle_alpha   90.00
_cell.angle_beta   90.00
_cell.angle_gamma   90.00
#
_symmetry.space_group_name_H-M   'P 1'
#
loop_
_entity.id
_entity.type
_entity.pdbx_description
1 polymer ?
#
loop_
_entity_poly.entity_id
_entity_poly.type
_entity_poly.pdbx_seq_one_letter_code
_entity_poly.pdbx_strand_id
1 'polypeptide(L)'
;MALLLFDCENYLILTIILKIIILNIISIINKLSMVNNMTAPVAENTVETAKHTVKTDVIESQQLLGPAGKVSIQHNGELYQLRQTRTGKLILTK
;
A
#
# COMPACT_ATOMS: atom_id res chain seq x y z
N MET A 1 -7.92 -39.60 -25.47
CA MET A 1 -8.71 -38.84 -24.47
C MET A 1 -8.20 -39.16 -23.07
N ALA A 2 -6.90 -38.91 -22.82
CA ALA A 2 -6.30 -39.08 -21.50
C ALA A 2 -6.25 -37.72 -20.81
N LEU A 3 -7.41 -37.15 -20.52
CA LEU A 3 -7.50 -35.92 -19.75
C LEU A 3 -7.62 -36.30 -18.27
N LEU A 4 -6.45 -36.32 -17.62
CA LEU A 4 -6.22 -35.79 -16.29
C LEU A 4 -7.01 -36.41 -15.12
N LEU A 5 -6.65 -37.62 -14.72
CA LEU A 5 -6.76 -38.02 -13.31
C LEU A 5 -5.58 -37.39 -12.56
N PHE A 6 -5.70 -36.10 -12.23
CA PHE A 6 -4.81 -35.48 -11.24
C PHE A 6 -5.27 -35.94 -9.86
N ASP A 7 -4.47 -36.75 -9.19
CA ASP A 7 -4.74 -37.17 -7.81
C ASP A 7 -4.89 -35.94 -6.90
N CYS A 8 -5.69 -36.08 -5.83
CA CYS A 8 -6.00 -35.01 -4.88
C CYS A 8 -4.73 -34.34 -4.31
N GLU A 9 -3.67 -35.13 -4.10
CA GLU A 9 -2.37 -34.63 -3.65
C GLU A 9 -1.72 -33.69 -4.67
N ASN A 10 -1.78 -34.03 -5.96
CA ASN A 10 -1.23 -33.19 -7.04
C ASN A 10 -2.00 -31.88 -7.19
N TYR A 11 -3.32 -31.91 -7.03
CA TYR A 11 -4.15 -30.70 -7.01
C TYR A 11 -3.82 -29.81 -5.81
N LEU A 12 -3.67 -30.38 -4.62
CA LEU A 12 -3.29 -29.63 -3.41
C LEU A 12 -1.91 -28.96 -3.57
N ILE A 13 -0.92 -29.69 -4.08
CA ILE A 13 0.42 -29.17 -4.36
C ILE A 13 0.35 -28.02 -5.38
N LEU A 14 -0.41 -28.19 -6.47
CA LEU A 14 -0.57 -27.17 -7.50
C LEU A 14 -1.19 -25.88 -6.96
N THR A 15 -2.22 -25.99 -6.11
CA THR A 15 -2.87 -24.81 -5.50
C THR A 15 -1.95 -24.07 -4.53
N ILE A 16 -1.12 -24.79 -3.77
CA ILE A 16 -0.11 -24.20 -2.87
C ILE A 16 0.96 -23.46 -3.67
N ILE A 17 1.49 -24.08 -4.73
CA ILE A 17 2.48 -23.46 -5.62
C ILE A 17 1.90 -22.19 -6.26
N LEU A 18 0.67 -22.26 -6.78
CA LEU A 18 0.00 -21.12 -7.39
C LEU A 18 -0.15 -19.94 -6.41
N LYS A 19 -0.52 -20.22 -5.14
CA LYS A 19 -0.65 -19.19 -4.09
C LYS A 19 0.68 -18.53 -3.75
N ILE A 20 1.77 -19.29 -3.69
CA ILE A 20 3.12 -18.75 -3.45
C ILE A 20 3.53 -17.83 -4.60
N ILE A 21 3.30 -18.24 -5.84
CA ILE A 21 3.59 -17.43 -7.03
C ILE A 21 2.80 -16.12 -6.99
N ILE A 22 1.49 -16.17 -6.72
CA ILE A 22 0.63 -14.98 -6.64
C ILE A 22 1.12 -14.00 -5.57
N LEU A 23 1.47 -14.48 -4.37
CA LEU A 23 1.99 -13.63 -3.29
C LEU A 23 3.33 -12.98 -3.67
N ASN A 24 4.21 -13.70 -4.36
CA ASN A 24 5.50 -13.18 -4.81
C ASN A 24 5.32 -12.05 -5.84
N ILE A 25 4.43 -12.24 -6.82
CA ILE A 25 4.10 -11.22 -7.83
C ILE A 25 3.51 -9.96 -7.17
N ILE A 26 2.57 -10.11 -6.23
CA ILE A 26 2.00 -8.98 -5.47
C ILE A 26 3.10 -8.22 -4.72
N SER A 27 4.03 -8.95 -4.07
CA SER A 27 5.16 -8.33 -3.36
C SER A 27 6.08 -7.55 -4.31
N ILE A 28 6.36 -8.06 -5.50
CA ILE A 28 7.19 -7.38 -6.51
C ILE A 28 6.52 -6.10 -7.00
N ILE A 29 5.21 -6.16 -7.33
CA ILE A 29 4.44 -5.00 -7.77
C ILE A 29 4.43 -3.91 -6.69
N ASN A 30 4.21 -4.28 -5.42
CA ASN A 30 4.26 -3.34 -4.30
C ASN A 30 5.66 -2.72 -4.13
N LYS A 31 6.74 -3.50 -4.34
CA LYS A 31 8.11 -2.99 -4.27
C LYS A 31 8.44 -2.02 -5.41
N LEU A 32 7.95 -2.32 -6.62
CA LEU A 32 8.16 -1.48 -7.80
C LEU A 32 7.37 -0.17 -7.68
N SER A 33 6.15 -0.21 -7.14
CA SER A 33 5.35 1.00 -6.83
C SER A 33 6.08 2.01 -5.91
N MET A 34 7.10 1.57 -5.16
CA MET A 34 7.89 2.40 -4.25
C MET A 34 9.07 3.13 -4.94
N VAL A 35 9.34 2.88 -6.22
CA VAL A 35 10.50 3.42 -6.98
C VAL A 35 10.09 4.39 -8.11
N ASN A 36 8.79 4.49 -8.42
CA ASN A 36 8.27 5.22 -9.59
C ASN A 36 8.01 6.72 -9.34
N ASN A 37 8.28 7.19 -8.12
CA ASN A 37 7.93 8.51 -7.60
C ASN A 37 9.11 9.51 -7.63
N MET A 38 10.10 9.29 -8.51
CA MET A 38 11.16 10.27 -8.81
C MET A 38 11.27 10.56 -10.30
N THR A 39 10.24 11.17 -10.91
CA THR A 39 10.44 12.02 -12.09
C THR A 39 9.35 13.10 -12.18
N ALA A 40 9.63 14.29 -11.67
CA ALA A 40 9.24 15.56 -12.29
C ALA A 40 10.00 16.71 -11.61
N PRO A 41 10.66 17.60 -12.37
CA PRO A 41 11.37 18.75 -11.83
C PRO A 41 10.36 19.86 -11.50
N VAL A 42 10.50 20.51 -10.36
CA VAL A 42 9.83 21.78 -10.11
C VAL A 42 10.88 22.78 -9.66
N ALA A 43 11.04 23.79 -10.51
CA ALA A 43 11.88 24.95 -10.32
C ALA A 43 11.49 25.75 -9.07
N GLU A 44 12.54 26.27 -8.43
CA GLU A 44 12.62 27.51 -7.64
C GLU A 44 11.35 28.07 -7.00
N ASN A 45 11.35 28.09 -5.67
CA ASN A 45 11.35 29.39 -4.97
C ASN A 45 12.12 29.29 -3.65
N THR A 46 13.24 30.01 -3.65
CA THR A 46 14.13 30.27 -2.52
C THR A 46 13.44 31.20 -1.52
N VAL A 47 13.23 30.74 -0.28
CA VAL A 47 13.47 31.56 0.92
C VAL A 47 14.01 30.67 2.04
N GLU A 48 15.22 30.98 2.46
CA GLU A 48 15.99 30.36 3.51
C GLU A 48 15.44 30.76 4.89
N THR A 49 15.20 29.81 5.80
CA THR A 49 15.38 29.98 7.26
C THR A 49 15.42 28.61 7.96
N ALA A 50 16.57 28.32 8.57
CA ALA A 50 16.84 27.35 9.64
C ALA A 50 16.41 25.88 9.46
N LYS A 51 17.39 25.05 9.08
CA LYS A 51 17.40 23.58 9.19
C LYS A 51 17.06 23.10 10.61
N HIS A 52 15.84 22.64 10.82
CA HIS A 52 15.57 21.53 11.74
C HIS A 52 15.03 20.40 10.87
N THR A 53 15.92 19.53 10.38
CA THR A 53 15.53 18.34 9.61
C THR A 53 14.90 17.34 10.57
N VAL A 54 13.67 17.61 11.00
CA VAL A 54 12.75 16.58 11.42
C VAL A 54 12.61 15.68 10.21
N LYS A 55 12.99 14.41 10.34
CA LYS A 55 12.60 13.40 9.36
C LYS A 55 11.08 13.38 9.37
N THR A 56 10.47 14.14 8.48
CA THR A 56 9.04 14.05 8.22
C THR A 56 8.88 12.72 7.51
N ASP A 57 8.42 11.70 8.23
CA ASP A 57 8.01 10.45 7.62
C ASP A 57 6.75 10.75 6.79
N VAL A 58 6.97 11.09 5.52
CA VAL A 58 5.91 11.28 4.54
C VAL A 58 5.44 9.89 4.11
N ILE A 59 4.15 9.62 4.29
CA ILE A 59 3.50 8.39 3.85
C ILE A 59 2.44 8.70 2.80
N GLU A 60 2.44 7.90 1.72
CA GLU A 60 1.40 7.98 0.70
C GLU A 60 0.03 7.60 1.27
N SER A 61 -0.98 8.41 0.98
CA SER A 61 -2.33 8.21 1.52
C SER A 61 -2.92 6.86 1.10
N GLN A 62 -2.61 6.36 -0.10
CA GLN A 62 -3.06 5.05 -0.57
C GLN A 62 -2.45 3.91 0.25
N GLN A 63 -1.19 4.06 0.68
CA GLN A 63 -0.53 3.07 1.53
C GLN A 63 -1.15 3.04 2.93
N LEU A 64 -1.52 4.22 3.46
CA LEU A 64 -2.13 4.33 4.78
C LEU A 64 -3.58 3.84 4.82
N LEU A 65 -4.36 4.10 3.76
CA LEU A 65 -5.80 3.78 3.69
C LEU A 65 -6.12 2.40 3.09
N GLY A 66 -5.19 1.85 2.30
CA GLY A 66 -5.39 0.62 1.56
C GLY A 66 -6.54 0.69 0.53
N PRO A 67 -6.97 -0.45 -0.03
CA PRO A 67 -8.01 -0.50 -1.06
C PRO A 67 -9.39 -0.07 -0.55
N ALA A 68 -9.61 -0.10 0.76
CA ALA A 68 -10.87 0.31 1.38
C ALA A 68 -11.03 1.84 1.48
N GLY A 69 -9.96 2.61 1.25
CA GLY A 69 -9.98 4.08 1.37
C GLY A 69 -10.21 4.57 2.80
N LYS A 70 -10.01 3.71 3.81
CA LYS A 70 -10.20 3.99 5.23
C LYS A 70 -9.32 3.11 6.11
N VAL A 71 -8.86 3.64 7.24
CA VAL A 71 -8.12 2.92 8.28
C VAL A 71 -8.62 3.31 9.66
N SER A 72 -8.61 2.36 10.60
CA SER A 72 -8.92 2.62 12.01
C SER A 72 -7.64 2.87 12.78
N ILE A 73 -7.61 3.92 13.59
CA ILE A 73 -6.46 4.38 14.37
C ILE A 73 -6.87 4.35 15.83
N GLN A 74 -6.15 3.59 16.64
CA GLN A 74 -6.30 3.64 18.08
C GLN A 74 -5.42 4.77 18.64
N HIS A 75 -6.03 5.71 19.35
CA HIS A 75 -5.32 6.83 19.94
C HIS A 75 -5.94 7.16 21.31
N ASN A 76 -5.12 7.17 22.36
CA ASN A 76 -5.54 7.43 23.75
C ASN A 76 -6.71 6.55 24.23
N GLY A 77 -6.74 5.29 23.79
CA GLY A 77 -7.81 4.35 24.14
C GLY A 77 -9.10 4.51 23.33
N GLU A 78 -9.18 5.51 22.44
CA GLU A 78 -10.31 5.71 21.54
C GLU A 78 -9.98 5.20 20.14
N LEU A 79 -11.04 4.81 19.41
CA LEU A 79 -10.94 4.43 18.02
C LEU A 79 -11.32 5.62 17.15
N TYR A 80 -10.46 5.95 16.21
CA TYR A 80 -10.71 6.94 15.17
C TYR A 80 -10.68 6.26 13.81
N GLN A 81 -11.34 6.87 12.83
CA GLN A 81 -11.30 6.48 11.44
C GLN A 81 -10.72 7.60 10.59
N LEU A 82 -9.61 7.32 9.91
CA LEU A 82 -9.10 8.15 8.84
C LEU A 82 -9.67 7.64 7.50
N ARG A 83 -10.21 8.52 6.67
CA ARG A 83 -10.74 8.17 5.34
C ARG A 83 -10.55 9.29 4.32
N GLN A 84 -10.64 8.96 3.05
CA GLN A 84 -10.77 9.95 1.99
C GLN A 84 -12.23 10.42 1.85
N THR A 85 -12.44 11.71 1.58
CA THR A 85 -13.74 12.30 1.25
C THR A 85 -14.04 12.18 -0.25
N ARG A 86 -15.29 12.45 -0.65
CA ARG A 86 -15.67 12.55 -2.08
C ARG A 86 -14.88 13.62 -2.84
N THR A 87 -14.40 14.65 -2.14
CA THR A 87 -13.58 15.73 -2.71
C THR A 87 -12.09 15.43 -2.70
N GLY A 88 -11.70 14.21 -2.32
CA GLY A 88 -10.31 13.74 -2.35
C GLY A 88 -9.47 14.09 -1.12
N LYS A 89 -10.01 14.84 -0.15
CA LYS A 89 -9.31 15.21 1.10
C LYS A 89 -9.31 14.05 2.09
N LEU A 90 -8.39 14.06 3.04
CA LEU A 90 -8.41 13.15 4.19
C LEU A 90 -9.18 13.77 5.36
N ILE A 91 -10.00 12.97 6.03
CA ILE A 91 -10.72 13.36 7.24
C ILE A 91 -10.56 12.29 8.32
N LEU A 92 -10.29 12.75 9.55
CA LEU A 92 -10.27 11.92 10.75
C LEU A 92 -11.58 12.14 11.51
N THR A 93 -12.27 11.05 11.85
CA THR A 93 -13.46 11.07 12.70
C THR A 93 -13.31 10.11 13.85
N LYS A 94 -13.95 10.39 14.97
CA LYS A 94 -14.11 9.44 16.07
C LYS A 94 -15.22 8.43 15.75
#